data_AF-A0A8T4S1B0-F1
#
_entry.id   AF-A0A8T4S1B0-F1
#
_cell.length_a   1.000
_cell.length_b   1.000
_cell.length_c   1.000
_cell.angle_alpha   90.00
_cell.angle_beta   90.00
_cell.angle_gamma   90.00
#
_symmetry.space_group_name_H-M   'P 1'
#
loop_
_entity.id
_entity.type
_entity.pdbx_description
1 polymer ?
#
loop_
_entity_poly.entity_id
_entity_poly.type
_entity_poly.pdbx_seq_one_letter_code
_entity_poly.pdbx_strand_id
1 'polypeptide(L)'
;QTIYYPEDTLCNNKWPIKEGEEFTINSLTEGSCSLFEVCSDDMDYVIEDSSKCCTEELTDPEKASACSFALENSETLRNCQALYIIKSLGKQAIYMKDYFDAEMCCKGVEALCPSASYLYTPQPLPEYLKGVKCPNTPENSPNGVWKSDTRLELNEIALFDAPAHTSLNIIKTGTCVDYSVVATTLMRKIGFSKEDMMSVETVNHAYNLIRFDLDKKYTIFDTTGNNDGLSLGKVPKGYDYCEEILNCFNDLGKINCPSNEEIIGCENTEQKIGRTTQDVGFKIKNIFARVYDKIKFEVLR
;
A
#
# COMPACT_ATOMS: atom_id res chain seq x y z
N GLN A 1 -0.08 -24.89 -1.97
CA GLN A 1 -1.06 -23.80 -1.95
C GLN A 1 -0.99 -23.21 -0.55
N THR A 2 -1.10 -21.89 -0.36
CA THR A 2 -1.18 -21.34 1.01
C THR A 2 -2.44 -21.88 1.71
N ILE A 3 -2.40 -21.98 3.05
CA ILE A 3 -3.61 -22.23 3.86
C ILE A 3 -4.30 -20.93 4.26
N TYR A 4 -3.64 -19.78 4.08
CA TYR A 4 -4.15 -18.45 4.40
C TYR A 4 -4.56 -17.74 3.11
N TYR A 5 -5.85 -17.84 2.77
CA TYR A 5 -6.42 -17.15 1.62
C TYR A 5 -7.88 -16.79 1.91
N PRO A 6 -8.40 -15.70 1.34
CA PRO A 6 -9.81 -15.34 1.48
C PRO A 6 -10.71 -16.27 0.65
N GLU A 7 -11.86 -16.66 1.19
CA GLU A 7 -12.79 -17.59 0.52
C GLU A 7 -13.45 -17.02 -0.74
N ASP A 8 -13.52 -15.70 -0.86
CA ASP A 8 -14.19 -14.96 -1.93
C ASP A 8 -13.23 -14.43 -3.02
N THR A 9 -11.98 -14.92 -3.06
CA THR A 9 -11.01 -14.56 -4.10
C THR A 9 -11.26 -15.25 -5.43
N LEU A 10 -10.87 -14.58 -6.52
CA LEU A 10 -10.77 -15.16 -7.86
C LEU A 10 -9.38 -15.74 -8.15
N CYS A 11 -8.40 -15.47 -7.28
CA CYS A 11 -7.03 -15.93 -7.44
C CYS A 11 -6.93 -17.44 -7.19
N ASN A 12 -6.19 -18.14 -8.04
CA ASN A 12 -6.07 -19.60 -7.97
C ASN A 12 -4.61 -20.10 -8.00
N ASN A 13 -3.64 -19.20 -8.19
CA ASN A 13 -2.23 -19.53 -8.34
C ASN A 13 -1.38 -18.77 -7.33
N LYS A 14 -0.27 -19.40 -6.91
CA LYS A 14 0.68 -18.90 -5.92
C LYS A 14 1.54 -17.73 -6.39
N TRP A 15 1.60 -17.46 -7.69
CA TRP A 15 2.66 -16.68 -8.30
C TRP A 15 2.10 -15.87 -9.46
N PRO A 16 2.64 -14.67 -9.78
CA PRO A 16 2.27 -13.98 -11.01
C PRO A 16 2.50 -14.93 -12.19
N ILE A 17 1.56 -14.94 -13.12
CA ILE A 17 1.48 -15.96 -14.17
C ILE A 17 2.69 -15.92 -15.12
N LYS A 18 3.57 -14.90 -15.06
CA LYS A 18 4.90 -14.87 -15.69
C LYS A 18 5.90 -13.95 -14.96
N GLU A 19 7.17 -14.34 -14.91
CA GLU A 19 8.28 -13.38 -15.01
C GLU A 19 8.14 -12.67 -16.38
N GLY A 20 7.93 -11.35 -16.43
CA GLY A 20 7.75 -10.63 -17.71
C GLY A 20 6.77 -9.45 -17.66
N GLU A 21 6.59 -8.79 -18.81
CA GLU A 21 5.99 -7.45 -18.94
C GLU A 21 4.49 -7.33 -18.60
N GLU A 22 4.19 -6.16 -18.02
CA GLU A 22 2.88 -5.53 -17.74
C GLU A 22 2.03 -6.13 -16.61
N PHE A 23 2.34 -5.70 -15.39
CA PHE A 23 1.38 -5.67 -14.29
C PHE A 23 0.44 -4.48 -14.52
N THR A 24 -0.86 -4.74 -14.63
CA THR A 24 -1.87 -3.68 -14.64
C THR A 24 -2.84 -3.92 -13.48
N ILE A 25 -3.09 -2.87 -12.70
CA ILE A 25 -4.11 -2.82 -11.64
C ILE A 25 -5.53 -3.22 -12.15
N ASN A 26 -5.72 -3.44 -13.45
CA ASN A 26 -7.00 -3.76 -14.09
C ASN A 26 -6.95 -4.93 -15.10
N SER A 27 -6.22 -6.02 -14.82
CA SER A 27 -6.38 -7.25 -15.62
C SER A 27 -7.76 -7.88 -15.34
N LEU A 28 -8.77 -7.52 -16.13
CA LEU A 28 -10.15 -7.99 -15.97
C LEU A 28 -10.30 -9.53 -16.09
N THR A 29 -9.31 -10.23 -16.64
CA THR A 29 -9.34 -11.68 -16.83
C THR A 29 -8.73 -12.49 -15.69
N GLU A 30 -7.82 -11.89 -14.90
CA GLU A 30 -7.14 -12.54 -13.77
C GLU A 30 -7.31 -11.77 -12.46
N GLY A 31 -8.13 -10.71 -12.42
CA GLY A 31 -8.16 -9.76 -11.31
C GLY A 31 -6.83 -9.01 -11.16
N SER A 32 -6.57 -8.50 -9.97
CA SER A 32 -5.25 -7.95 -9.59
C SER A 32 -4.40 -9.01 -8.88
N CYS A 33 -4.60 -10.30 -9.19
CA CYS A 33 -3.96 -11.41 -8.49
C CYS A 33 -2.43 -11.38 -8.55
N SER A 34 -1.86 -10.91 -9.67
CA SER A 34 -0.39 -10.73 -9.79
C SER A 34 0.16 -9.60 -8.93
N LEU A 35 -0.70 -8.70 -8.44
CA LEU A 35 -0.33 -7.58 -7.57
C LEU A 35 -0.54 -7.92 -6.10
N PHE A 36 -1.74 -8.41 -5.73
CA PHE A 36 -2.09 -8.71 -4.34
C PHE A 36 -1.69 -10.13 -3.90
N GLU A 37 -1.50 -11.09 -4.80
CA GLU A 37 -0.88 -12.39 -4.48
C GLU A 37 -1.48 -13.14 -3.27
N VAL A 38 -2.79 -13.02 -3.03
CA VAL A 38 -3.44 -13.55 -1.81
C VAL A 38 -3.34 -15.08 -1.67
N CYS A 39 -3.00 -15.79 -2.75
CA CYS A 39 -2.77 -17.24 -2.77
C CYS A 39 -1.28 -17.65 -2.67
N SER A 40 -0.36 -16.69 -2.62
CA SER A 40 1.07 -16.91 -2.39
C SER A 40 1.34 -17.22 -0.92
N ASP A 41 2.28 -18.13 -0.63
CA ASP A 41 2.76 -18.43 0.72
C ASP A 41 3.98 -17.60 1.16
N ASP A 42 4.55 -16.78 0.27
CA ASP A 42 5.75 -15.96 0.54
C ASP A 42 5.57 -14.92 1.66
N MET A 43 4.32 -14.60 2.01
CA MET A 43 3.98 -13.63 3.05
C MET A 43 3.26 -14.27 4.24
N ASP A 44 3.10 -15.60 4.26
CA ASP A 44 2.36 -16.32 5.31
C ASP A 44 3.02 -16.15 6.69
N TYR A 45 4.33 -15.94 6.74
CA TYR A 45 5.04 -15.69 7.99
C TYR A 45 4.51 -14.47 8.76
N VAL A 46 4.00 -13.44 8.06
CA VAL A 46 3.36 -12.27 8.70
C VAL A 46 2.02 -12.67 9.31
N ILE A 47 1.29 -13.57 8.64
CA ILE A 47 0.01 -14.09 9.12
C ILE A 47 0.23 -14.94 10.37
N GLU A 48 1.24 -15.80 10.35
CA GLU A 48 1.64 -16.61 11.50
C GLU A 48 2.07 -15.76 12.69
N ASP A 49 2.85 -14.70 12.46
CA ASP A 49 3.24 -13.76 13.50
C ASP A 49 2.04 -13.03 14.11
N SER A 50 1.08 -12.60 13.26
CA SER A 50 -0.16 -11.97 13.74
C SER A 50 -1.00 -12.95 14.56
N SER A 51 -1.08 -14.22 14.14
CA SER A 51 -1.80 -15.26 14.87
C SER A 51 -1.15 -15.50 16.22
N LYS A 52 0.17 -15.72 16.25
CA LYS A 52 0.93 -15.93 17.49
C LYS A 52 0.75 -14.78 18.46
N CYS A 53 0.81 -13.54 17.99
CA CYS A 53 0.54 -12.37 18.83
C CYS A 53 -0.84 -12.45 19.53
N CYS A 54 -1.86 -12.91 18.81
CA CYS A 54 -3.24 -12.83 19.25
C CYS A 54 -3.77 -14.10 19.94
N THR A 55 -3.03 -15.21 19.89
CA THR A 55 -3.41 -16.49 20.52
C THR A 55 -2.39 -17.03 21.50
N GLU A 56 -1.12 -16.64 21.36
CA GLU A 56 0.03 -17.17 22.10
C GLU A 56 0.89 -16.01 22.63
N GLU A 57 1.97 -16.34 23.34
CA GLU A 57 2.94 -15.33 23.79
C GLU A 57 4.02 -15.12 22.71
N LEU A 58 3.95 -13.98 22.02
CA LEU A 58 4.99 -13.56 21.09
C LEU A 58 6.19 -13.00 21.88
N THR A 59 7.29 -13.76 21.95
CA THR A 59 8.46 -13.38 22.75
C THR A 59 9.46 -12.47 22.04
N ASP A 60 9.23 -12.14 20.76
CA ASP A 60 10.12 -11.29 19.97
C ASP A 60 10.01 -9.83 20.43
N PRO A 61 11.07 -9.23 21.00
CA PRO A 61 11.04 -7.86 21.49
C PRO A 61 10.77 -6.82 20.40
N GLU A 62 11.17 -7.08 19.15
CA GLU A 62 10.93 -6.16 18.03
C GLU A 62 9.45 -6.07 17.67
N LYS A 63 8.69 -7.12 17.96
CA LYS A 63 7.26 -7.24 17.65
C LYS A 63 6.36 -6.92 18.84
N ALA A 64 6.92 -6.86 20.04
CA ALA A 64 6.18 -6.68 21.29
C ALA A 64 5.29 -5.42 21.27
N SER A 65 5.78 -4.28 20.77
CA SER A 65 4.99 -3.05 20.77
C SER A 65 3.78 -3.11 19.82
N ALA A 66 3.93 -3.70 18.63
CA ALA A 66 2.80 -3.92 17.73
C ALA A 66 1.78 -4.88 18.36
N CYS A 67 2.28 -5.91 19.05
CA CYS A 67 1.46 -6.93 19.65
C CYS A 67 0.66 -6.43 20.87
N SER A 68 1.30 -5.72 21.80
CA SER A 68 0.60 -5.11 22.94
C SER A 68 -0.51 -4.17 22.48
N PHE A 69 -0.24 -3.33 21.47
CA PHE A 69 -1.27 -2.46 20.90
C PHE A 69 -2.46 -3.27 20.35
N ALA A 70 -2.20 -4.33 19.58
CA ALA A 70 -3.24 -5.17 19.02
C ALA A 70 -4.11 -5.82 20.10
N LEU A 71 -3.49 -6.44 21.10
CA LEU A 71 -4.17 -7.09 22.23
C LEU A 71 -5.01 -6.11 23.06
N GLU A 72 -4.52 -4.90 23.28
CA GLU A 72 -5.21 -3.87 24.07
C GLU A 72 -6.42 -3.25 23.35
N ASN A 73 -6.44 -3.30 22.02
CA ASN A 73 -7.41 -2.55 21.20
C ASN A 73 -8.30 -3.44 20.33
N SER A 74 -8.37 -4.74 20.59
CA SER A 74 -9.20 -5.68 19.83
C SER A 74 -10.15 -6.48 20.72
N GLU A 75 -11.32 -6.79 20.16
CA GLU A 75 -12.32 -7.68 20.78
C GLU A 75 -12.42 -9.04 20.10
N THR A 76 -11.92 -9.14 18.86
CA THR A 76 -11.93 -10.38 18.06
C THR A 76 -10.52 -10.76 17.65
N LEU A 77 -10.30 -12.06 17.42
CA LEU A 77 -9.02 -12.58 16.94
C LEU A 77 -8.60 -11.91 15.62
N ARG A 78 -9.51 -11.80 14.65
CA ARG A 78 -9.21 -11.21 13.34
C ARG A 78 -8.92 -9.71 13.43
N ASN A 79 -9.63 -8.97 14.29
CA ASN A 79 -9.30 -7.56 14.57
C ASN A 79 -7.93 -7.42 15.23
N CYS A 80 -7.58 -8.30 16.18
CA CYS A 80 -6.24 -8.33 16.78
C CYS A 80 -5.17 -8.51 15.70
N GLN A 81 -5.32 -9.51 14.82
CA GLN A 81 -4.38 -9.77 13.73
C GLN A 81 -4.23 -8.57 12.80
N ALA A 82 -5.35 -7.93 12.44
CA ALA A 82 -5.33 -6.72 11.62
C ALA A 82 -4.58 -5.57 12.30
N LEU A 83 -4.88 -5.28 13.57
CA LEU A 83 -4.19 -4.19 14.30
C LEU A 83 -2.69 -4.46 14.44
N TYR A 84 -2.29 -5.72 14.64
CA TYR A 84 -0.88 -6.12 14.64
C TYR A 84 -0.24 -5.81 13.28
N ILE A 85 -0.86 -6.23 12.17
CA ILE A 85 -0.34 -5.99 10.81
C ILE A 85 -0.24 -4.49 10.52
N ILE A 86 -1.28 -3.70 10.82
CA ILE A 86 -1.28 -2.24 10.62
C ILE A 86 -0.11 -1.61 11.37
N LYS A 87 0.11 -1.95 12.65
CA LYS A 87 1.22 -1.38 13.41
C LYS A 87 2.58 -1.88 12.94
N SER A 88 2.66 -3.13 12.49
CA SER A 88 3.90 -3.74 11.99
C SER A 88 4.38 -3.14 10.67
N LEU A 89 3.45 -2.82 9.76
CA LEU A 89 3.75 -2.11 8.51
C LEU A 89 3.92 -0.59 8.72
N GLY A 90 3.11 -0.01 9.60
CA GLY A 90 3.19 1.41 9.96
C GLY A 90 4.33 1.68 10.93
N LYS A 91 4.03 2.41 12.00
CA LYS A 91 4.99 2.94 12.99
C LYS A 91 6.07 2.01 13.51
N GLN A 92 5.80 0.71 13.65
CA GLN A 92 6.80 -0.22 14.22
C GLN A 92 7.80 -0.71 13.17
N ALA A 93 7.52 -0.49 11.88
CA ALA A 93 8.45 -0.71 10.77
C ALA A 93 9.11 -2.10 10.78
N ILE A 94 8.33 -3.14 11.13
CA ILE A 94 8.84 -4.50 11.34
C ILE A 94 9.17 -5.14 9.99
N TYR A 95 8.27 -5.01 9.00
CA TYR A 95 8.41 -5.69 7.71
C TYR A 95 8.79 -4.76 6.55
N MET A 96 8.30 -3.52 6.56
CA MET A 96 8.64 -2.48 5.58
C MET A 96 9.16 -1.26 6.31
N LYS A 97 10.13 -0.56 5.72
CA LYS A 97 10.82 0.58 6.34
C LYS A 97 10.91 1.78 5.42
N ASP A 98 10.62 2.95 5.94
CA ASP A 98 10.69 4.25 5.28
C ASP A 98 9.87 4.34 3.99
N TYR A 99 9.97 5.47 3.29
CA TYR A 99 9.37 5.66 1.97
C TYR A 99 10.42 5.34 0.89
N PHE A 100 10.00 4.79 -0.25
CA PHE A 100 10.93 4.43 -1.32
C PHE A 100 11.33 5.63 -2.20
N ASP A 101 12.09 6.55 -1.60
CA ASP A 101 12.55 7.80 -2.23
C ASP A 101 13.27 7.58 -3.57
N ALA A 102 14.01 6.47 -3.71
CA ALA A 102 14.72 6.11 -4.94
C ALA A 102 13.80 6.08 -6.17
N GLU A 103 12.57 5.61 -5.98
CA GLU A 103 11.58 5.53 -7.05
C GLU A 103 11.10 6.92 -7.47
N MET A 104 10.83 7.80 -6.50
CA MET A 104 10.42 9.19 -6.76
C MET A 104 11.54 10.00 -7.39
N CYS A 105 12.76 9.84 -6.89
CA CYS A 105 13.95 10.46 -7.45
C CYS A 105 14.17 10.00 -8.89
N CYS A 106 14.08 8.70 -9.16
CA CYS A 106 14.20 8.21 -10.52
C CYS A 106 13.09 8.78 -11.42
N LYS A 107 11.84 8.86 -10.93
CA LYS A 107 10.76 9.47 -11.70
C LYS A 107 11.01 10.94 -12.03
N GLY A 108 11.76 11.65 -11.20
CA GLY A 108 11.99 13.08 -11.28
C GLY A 108 10.98 13.90 -10.47
N VAL A 109 10.37 13.31 -9.44
CA VAL A 109 9.41 13.99 -8.56
C VAL A 109 10.19 14.79 -7.52
N GLU A 110 10.53 16.05 -7.86
CA GLU A 110 11.36 16.93 -7.02
C GLU A 110 10.87 17.06 -5.58
N ALA A 111 9.55 17.10 -5.37
CA ALA A 111 8.95 17.29 -4.06
C ALA A 111 9.15 16.11 -3.09
N LEU A 112 9.38 14.91 -3.62
CA LEU A 112 9.55 13.68 -2.85
C LEU A 112 10.97 13.10 -2.99
N CYS A 113 11.85 13.78 -3.73
CA CYS A 113 13.24 13.39 -3.84
C CYS A 113 14.08 14.16 -2.80
N PRO A 114 14.75 13.48 -1.85
CA PRO A 114 15.46 14.14 -0.75
C PRO A 114 16.63 15.04 -1.21
N SER A 115 17.12 14.86 -2.44
CA SER A 115 18.16 15.72 -3.02
C SER A 115 17.98 15.91 -4.52
N ALA A 116 18.11 17.15 -4.99
CA ALA A 116 18.10 17.47 -6.42
C ALA A 116 19.20 16.71 -7.20
N SER A 117 20.31 16.36 -6.53
CA SER A 117 21.39 15.56 -7.15
C SER A 117 21.01 14.11 -7.45
N TYR A 118 19.92 13.61 -6.86
CA TYR A 118 19.43 12.25 -7.06
C TYR A 118 18.35 12.16 -8.13
N LEU A 119 17.86 13.29 -8.64
CA LEU A 119 16.84 13.30 -9.69
C LEU A 119 17.34 12.53 -10.91
N TYR A 120 16.47 11.67 -11.44
CA TYR A 120 16.74 10.78 -12.58
C TYR A 120 17.89 9.80 -12.31
N THR A 121 18.08 9.43 -11.04
CA THR A 121 19.02 8.39 -10.61
C THR A 121 18.28 7.40 -9.71
N PRO A 122 18.82 6.18 -9.49
CA PRO A 122 18.20 5.24 -8.56
C PRO A 122 18.47 5.59 -7.09
N GLN A 123 19.08 6.74 -6.78
CA GLN A 123 19.44 7.13 -5.42
C GLN A 123 18.26 7.80 -4.68
N PRO A 124 18.14 7.65 -3.36
CA PRO A 124 18.99 6.85 -2.47
C PRO A 124 18.63 5.36 -2.51
N LEU A 125 19.53 4.51 -3.03
CA LEU A 125 19.28 3.08 -3.17
C LEU A 125 19.89 2.30 -2.00
N PRO A 126 19.12 1.47 -1.28
CA PRO A 126 19.67 0.54 -0.31
C PRO A 126 20.69 -0.43 -0.96
N GLU A 127 21.77 -0.78 -0.25
CA GLU A 127 22.85 -1.64 -0.81
C GLU A 127 22.33 -3.02 -1.25
N TYR A 128 21.30 -3.56 -0.58
CA TYR A 128 20.70 -4.85 -0.96
C TYR A 128 19.87 -4.79 -2.25
N LEU A 129 19.57 -3.59 -2.76
CA LEU A 129 18.94 -3.37 -4.08
C LEU A 129 19.94 -2.96 -5.17
N LYS A 130 21.25 -3.07 -4.88
CA LYS A 130 22.29 -2.71 -5.84
C LYS A 130 22.14 -3.48 -7.15
N GLY A 131 22.13 -2.74 -8.25
CA GLY A 131 21.96 -3.27 -9.60
C GLY A 131 20.68 -2.79 -10.26
N VAL A 132 19.64 -2.47 -9.45
CA VAL A 132 18.40 -1.88 -9.94
C VAL A 132 18.68 -0.56 -10.69
N LYS A 133 17.99 -0.36 -11.81
CA LYS A 133 18.22 0.74 -12.73
C LYS A 133 17.18 1.84 -12.58
N CYS A 134 17.60 3.06 -12.91
CA CYS A 134 16.69 4.15 -13.19
C CYS A 134 16.61 4.35 -14.72
N PRO A 135 15.46 4.11 -15.38
CA PRO A 135 15.35 4.26 -16.83
C PRO A 135 15.14 5.71 -17.29
N ASN A 136 14.95 6.64 -16.35
CA ASN A 136 14.45 7.97 -16.66
C ASN A 136 15.56 9.01 -16.83
N THR A 137 15.25 10.03 -17.62
CA THR A 137 15.99 11.29 -17.79
C THR A 137 14.98 12.46 -17.76
N PRO A 138 15.43 13.73 -17.70
CA PRO A 138 14.53 14.88 -17.80
C PRO A 138 13.67 14.88 -19.09
N GLU A 139 14.18 14.29 -20.18
CA GLU A 139 13.51 14.24 -21.48
C GLU A 139 12.67 12.98 -21.67
N ASN A 140 12.95 11.90 -20.93
CA ASN A 140 12.29 10.61 -21.07
C ASN A 140 11.95 9.99 -19.71
N SER A 141 10.66 9.85 -19.39
CA SER A 141 10.21 9.40 -18.07
C SER A 141 9.23 8.23 -18.17
N PRO A 142 9.67 7.05 -18.68
CA PRO A 142 8.86 5.84 -18.62
C PRO A 142 8.52 5.44 -17.18
N ASN A 143 7.63 4.47 -17.05
CA ASN A 143 7.42 3.78 -15.79
C ASN A 143 8.46 2.67 -15.63
N GLY A 144 8.75 2.31 -14.38
CA GLY A 144 9.62 1.20 -14.03
C GLY A 144 8.94 -0.14 -14.28
N VAL A 145 9.74 -1.20 -14.27
CA VAL A 145 9.29 -2.57 -14.44
C VAL A 145 10.09 -3.48 -13.52
N TRP A 146 9.41 -4.27 -12.71
CA TRP A 146 10.01 -5.35 -11.96
C TRP A 146 10.01 -6.63 -12.80
N LYS A 147 11.19 -7.14 -13.17
CA LYS A 147 11.36 -8.27 -14.11
C LYS A 147 11.86 -9.54 -13.43
N SER A 148 12.57 -9.44 -12.29
CA SER A 148 13.15 -10.59 -11.61
C SER A 148 13.41 -10.34 -10.13
N ASP A 149 13.03 -11.29 -9.29
CA ASP A 149 13.27 -11.25 -7.84
C ASP A 149 14.72 -11.56 -7.46
N THR A 150 15.45 -12.25 -8.34
CA THR A 150 16.81 -12.73 -8.09
C THR A 150 17.87 -12.00 -8.92
N ARG A 151 17.48 -11.38 -10.03
CA ARG A 151 18.37 -10.62 -10.92
C ARG A 151 18.00 -9.15 -10.92
N LEU A 152 18.44 -8.44 -9.87
CA LEU A 152 18.14 -7.03 -9.63
C LEU A 152 18.55 -6.10 -10.78
N GLU A 153 19.56 -6.46 -11.55
CA GLU A 153 20.05 -5.69 -12.70
C GLU A 153 19.08 -5.64 -13.89
N LEU A 154 18.01 -6.42 -13.86
CA LEU A 154 16.93 -6.37 -14.84
C LEU A 154 15.81 -5.42 -14.46
N ASN A 155 15.74 -5.02 -13.19
CA ASN A 155 14.63 -4.24 -12.67
C ASN A 155 14.89 -2.74 -12.86
N GLU A 156 13.79 -2.02 -13.07
CA GLU A 156 13.77 -0.58 -13.29
C GLU A 156 12.79 0.04 -12.29
N ILE A 157 13.21 1.05 -11.52
CA ILE A 157 12.40 1.67 -10.45
C ILE A 157 11.96 3.08 -10.87
N ALA A 158 10.70 3.28 -11.25
CA ALA A 158 10.13 4.60 -11.54
C ALA A 158 8.59 4.58 -11.65
N LEU A 159 7.84 4.82 -10.58
CA LEU A 159 6.37 4.66 -10.56
C LEU A 159 5.93 3.33 -11.17
N PHE A 160 6.32 2.23 -10.53
CA PHE A 160 5.95 0.88 -10.90
C PHE A 160 5.12 0.23 -9.79
N ASP A 161 4.14 -0.56 -10.19
CA ASP A 161 3.36 -1.34 -9.23
C ASP A 161 4.07 -2.67 -8.98
N ALA A 162 4.76 -2.78 -7.85
CA ALA A 162 5.42 -4.02 -7.46
C ALA A 162 4.42 -5.02 -6.87
N PRO A 163 4.54 -6.33 -7.18
CA PRO A 163 3.80 -7.36 -6.44
C PRO A 163 4.02 -7.26 -4.93
N ALA A 164 3.00 -7.58 -4.14
CA ALA A 164 3.04 -7.43 -2.68
C ALA A 164 4.25 -8.14 -2.04
N HIS A 165 4.60 -9.35 -2.50
CA HIS A 165 5.78 -10.05 -1.97
C HIS A 165 7.07 -9.29 -2.28
N THR A 166 7.16 -8.63 -3.44
CA THR A 166 8.35 -7.88 -3.85
C THR A 166 8.56 -6.69 -2.91
N SER A 167 7.52 -5.89 -2.65
CA SER A 167 7.59 -4.73 -1.75
C SER A 167 7.90 -5.15 -0.30
N LEU A 168 7.31 -6.26 0.16
CA LEU A 168 7.50 -6.79 1.52
C LEU A 168 8.87 -7.46 1.72
N ASN A 169 9.25 -8.39 0.85
CA ASN A 169 10.37 -9.33 1.09
C ASN A 169 11.68 -8.88 0.44
N ILE A 170 11.62 -8.21 -0.72
CA ILE A 170 12.80 -7.89 -1.53
C ILE A 170 13.18 -6.43 -1.37
N ILE A 171 12.25 -5.53 -1.68
CA ILE A 171 12.47 -4.08 -1.57
C ILE A 171 12.43 -3.65 -0.11
N LYS A 172 11.57 -4.27 0.71
CA LYS A 172 11.40 -4.00 2.16
C LYS A 172 11.01 -2.55 2.46
N THR A 173 10.40 -1.90 1.47
CA THR A 173 9.90 -0.52 1.49
C THR A 173 8.98 -0.35 0.29
N GLY A 174 8.46 0.85 0.09
CA GLY A 174 7.66 1.18 -1.08
C GLY A 174 7.09 2.59 -1.01
N THR A 175 6.28 2.92 -2.00
CA THR A 175 5.46 4.13 -2.03
C THR A 175 4.10 3.89 -1.37
N CYS A 176 3.22 4.88 -1.38
CA CYS A 176 1.87 4.74 -0.84
C CYS A 176 1.07 3.59 -1.49
N VAL A 177 1.30 3.34 -2.78
CA VAL A 177 0.66 2.23 -3.50
C VAL A 177 1.16 0.89 -2.97
N ASP A 178 2.47 0.69 -2.85
CA ASP A 178 3.08 -0.54 -2.34
C ASP A 178 2.60 -0.88 -0.92
N TYR A 179 2.66 0.10 -0.01
CA TYR A 179 2.18 -0.07 1.35
C TYR A 179 0.70 -0.45 1.37
N SER A 180 -0.12 0.22 0.54
CA SER A 180 -1.55 -0.07 0.44
C SER A 180 -1.82 -1.48 -0.10
N VAL A 181 -1.09 -1.90 -1.13
CA VAL A 181 -1.20 -3.23 -1.74
C VAL A 181 -0.80 -4.32 -0.75
N VAL A 182 0.34 -4.17 -0.08
CA VAL A 182 0.82 -5.12 0.93
C VAL A 182 -0.17 -5.22 2.08
N ALA A 183 -0.67 -4.09 2.60
CA ALA A 183 -1.65 -4.10 3.67
C ALA A 183 -2.94 -4.83 3.27
N THR A 184 -3.54 -4.47 2.12
CA THR A 184 -4.74 -5.15 1.60
C THR A 184 -4.49 -6.64 1.43
N THR A 185 -3.35 -7.04 0.86
CA THR A 185 -2.97 -8.44 0.68
C THR A 185 -3.01 -9.22 1.99
N LEU A 186 -2.31 -8.73 3.02
CA LEU A 186 -2.20 -9.41 4.30
C LEU A 186 -3.56 -9.48 5.02
N MET A 187 -4.36 -8.40 4.96
CA MET A 187 -5.71 -8.36 5.54
C MET A 187 -6.66 -9.36 4.86
N ARG A 188 -6.57 -9.47 3.53
CA ARG A 188 -7.33 -10.46 2.77
C ARG A 188 -6.89 -11.88 3.15
N LYS A 189 -5.60 -12.12 3.36
CA LYS A 189 -5.07 -13.43 3.80
C LYS A 189 -5.48 -13.85 5.21
N ILE A 190 -5.67 -12.91 6.16
CA ILE A 190 -6.28 -13.22 7.47
C ILE A 190 -7.82 -13.37 7.41
N GLY A 191 -8.41 -13.22 6.23
CA GLY A 191 -9.80 -13.55 5.96
C GLY A 191 -10.78 -12.39 6.00
N PHE A 192 -10.35 -11.12 5.95
CA PHE A 192 -11.28 -10.02 5.67
C PHE A 192 -11.90 -10.20 4.28
N SER A 193 -13.19 -9.93 4.12
CA SER A 193 -13.90 -10.06 2.84
C SER A 193 -13.47 -8.98 1.85
N LYS A 194 -13.84 -9.15 0.58
CA LYS A 194 -13.56 -8.17 -0.47
C LYS A 194 -14.34 -6.87 -0.25
N GLU A 195 -15.45 -6.93 0.48
CA GLU A 195 -16.20 -5.77 0.90
C GLU A 195 -15.56 -5.10 2.11
N ASP A 196 -14.91 -5.83 3.01
CA ASP A 196 -14.37 -5.27 4.25
C ASP A 196 -12.98 -4.67 4.12
N MET A 197 -12.23 -5.01 3.07
CA MET A 197 -10.83 -4.58 2.91
C MET A 197 -10.51 -4.14 1.49
N MET A 198 -9.97 -2.93 1.37
CA MET A 198 -9.59 -2.37 0.07
C MET A 198 -8.43 -1.38 0.16
N SER A 199 -7.66 -1.33 -0.91
CA SER A 199 -6.76 -0.23 -1.25
C SER A 199 -7.58 0.90 -1.86
N VAL A 200 -7.29 2.14 -1.46
CA VAL A 200 -7.91 3.34 -2.00
C VAL A 200 -6.87 4.17 -2.72
N GLU A 201 -7.20 4.58 -3.94
CA GLU A 201 -6.43 5.52 -4.75
C GLU A 201 -7.11 6.90 -4.75
N THR A 202 -6.33 7.94 -4.46
CA THR A 202 -6.70 9.34 -4.64
C THR A 202 -5.77 10.02 -5.66
N VAL A 203 -5.93 11.32 -5.88
CA VAL A 203 -5.17 12.08 -6.89
C VAL A 203 -3.65 12.02 -6.70
N ASN A 204 -3.17 11.93 -5.46
CA ASN A 204 -1.75 12.01 -5.12
C ASN A 204 -1.34 11.05 -4.00
N HIS A 205 -2.22 10.14 -3.58
CA HIS A 205 -1.96 9.26 -2.46
C HIS A 205 -2.72 7.94 -2.59
N ALA A 206 -2.25 6.94 -1.86
CA ALA A 206 -2.97 5.68 -1.68
C ALA A 206 -2.94 5.28 -0.21
N TYR A 207 -4.06 4.74 0.26
CA TYR A 207 -4.22 4.29 1.64
C TYR A 207 -5.19 3.11 1.67
N ASN A 208 -5.69 2.73 2.85
CA ASN A 208 -6.56 1.58 3.00
C ASN A 208 -7.85 1.92 3.77
N LEU A 209 -8.91 1.20 3.41
CA LEU A 209 -10.14 1.13 4.19
C LEU A 209 -10.32 -0.29 4.71
N ILE A 210 -10.64 -0.39 5.99
CA ILE A 210 -11.01 -1.65 6.64
C ILE A 210 -12.29 -1.49 7.43
N ARG A 211 -13.24 -2.39 7.26
CA ARG A 211 -14.35 -2.56 8.19
C ARG A 211 -13.99 -3.70 9.15
N PHE A 212 -13.59 -3.34 10.36
CA PHE A 212 -13.27 -4.31 11.40
C PHE A 212 -14.51 -5.16 11.76
N ASP A 213 -14.28 -6.33 12.35
CA ASP A 213 -15.37 -7.13 12.89
C ASP A 213 -16.19 -6.29 13.86
N LEU A 214 -17.52 -6.45 13.78
CA LEU A 214 -18.51 -5.74 14.58
C LEU A 214 -18.71 -4.25 14.22
N ASP A 215 -17.80 -3.65 13.44
CA ASP A 215 -17.97 -2.29 12.96
C ASP A 215 -18.98 -2.21 11.80
N LYS A 216 -19.75 -1.11 11.79
CA LYS A 216 -20.70 -0.81 10.71
C LYS A 216 -20.11 0.04 9.59
N LYS A 217 -18.99 0.71 9.87
CA LYS A 217 -18.36 1.70 9.01
C LYS A 217 -16.89 1.34 8.82
N TYR A 218 -16.30 1.83 7.74
CA TYR A 218 -14.89 1.68 7.44
C TYR A 218 -14.05 2.61 8.31
N THR A 219 -12.94 2.08 8.82
CA THR A 219 -11.83 2.81 9.39
C THR A 219 -10.79 3.06 8.29
N ILE A 220 -10.29 4.31 8.21
CA ILE A 220 -9.15 4.66 7.39
C ILE A 220 -7.86 4.29 8.13
N PHE A 221 -6.93 3.66 7.42
CA PHE A 221 -5.55 3.58 7.87
C PHE A 221 -4.56 3.78 6.74
N ASP A 222 -3.37 4.29 7.08
CA ASP A 222 -2.30 4.61 6.14
C ASP A 222 -0.93 4.26 6.74
N THR A 223 -0.34 3.17 6.28
CA THR A 223 0.98 2.70 6.76
C THR A 223 2.16 3.30 5.99
N THR A 224 1.91 4.18 5.02
CA THR A 224 2.94 4.74 4.12
C THR A 224 4.09 5.38 4.90
N GLY A 225 5.33 5.02 4.56
CA GLY A 225 6.53 5.58 5.18
C GLY A 225 6.60 5.35 6.70
N ASN A 226 5.98 4.26 7.18
CA ASN A 226 5.83 3.93 8.60
C ASN A 226 5.13 5.01 9.45
N ASN A 227 4.15 5.71 8.88
CA ASN A 227 3.30 6.58 9.67
C ASN A 227 2.53 5.77 10.75
N ASP A 228 2.12 6.42 11.85
CA ASP A 228 1.24 5.80 12.85
C ASP A 228 -0.10 5.42 12.24
N GLY A 229 -0.56 6.22 11.27
CA GLY A 229 -1.44 5.80 10.19
C GLY A 229 -2.88 5.46 10.54
N LEU A 230 -3.15 5.17 11.80
CA LEU A 230 -4.41 4.62 12.30
C LEU A 230 -4.84 5.44 13.52
N SER A 231 -6.06 5.96 13.46
CA SER A 231 -6.72 6.61 14.59
C SER A 231 -8.07 5.93 14.84
N LEU A 232 -8.15 5.02 15.80
CA LEU A 232 -9.39 4.28 16.06
C LEU A 232 -10.55 5.25 16.34
N GLY A 233 -11.65 5.07 15.60
CA GLY A 233 -12.84 5.92 15.69
C GLY A 233 -12.71 7.31 15.05
N LYS A 234 -11.62 7.62 14.33
CA LYS A 234 -11.36 8.94 13.73
C LYS A 234 -10.61 8.82 12.40
N VAL A 235 -10.62 9.92 11.63
CA VAL A 235 -9.73 10.05 10.47
C VAL A 235 -8.28 10.27 10.95
N PRO A 236 -7.29 9.55 10.40
CA PRO A 236 -5.88 9.84 10.66
C PRO A 236 -5.47 11.24 10.22
N LYS A 237 -4.33 11.73 10.71
CA LYS A 237 -3.75 13.01 10.28
C LYS A 237 -2.78 12.81 9.11
N GLY A 238 -2.51 13.89 8.37
CA GLY A 238 -1.45 13.96 7.37
C GLY A 238 -1.94 14.15 5.93
N TYR A 239 -3.17 13.73 5.63
CA TYR A 239 -3.80 13.86 4.32
C TYR A 239 -5.29 14.16 4.44
N ASP A 240 -5.87 14.72 3.38
CA ASP A 240 -7.32 14.94 3.26
C ASP A 240 -8.03 13.63 2.85
N TYR A 241 -7.98 12.62 3.72
CA TYR A 241 -8.43 11.25 3.41
C TYR A 241 -9.92 11.12 3.02
N CYS A 242 -10.75 12.09 3.38
CA CYS A 242 -12.18 12.07 3.04
C CYS A 242 -12.51 12.72 1.70
N GLU A 243 -11.50 13.32 1.04
CA GLU A 243 -11.66 13.97 -0.25
C GLU A 243 -11.05 13.10 -1.37
N GLU A 244 -11.63 13.19 -2.57
CA GLU A 244 -10.97 12.77 -3.80
C GLU A 244 -10.64 11.26 -3.91
N ILE A 245 -11.46 10.39 -3.30
CA ILE A 245 -11.45 8.94 -3.57
C ILE A 245 -11.78 8.70 -5.05
N LEU A 246 -10.80 8.22 -5.82
CA LEU A 246 -10.92 7.96 -7.25
C LEU A 246 -11.34 6.51 -7.51
N ASN A 247 -10.59 5.57 -6.94
CA ASN A 247 -10.76 4.15 -7.19
C ASN A 247 -10.47 3.33 -5.93
N CYS A 248 -11.03 2.14 -5.87
CA CYS A 248 -10.79 1.17 -4.81
C CYS A 248 -10.48 -0.19 -5.43
N PHE A 249 -9.54 -0.91 -4.83
CA PHE A 249 -8.99 -2.14 -5.39
C PHE A 249 -8.76 -3.21 -4.32
N ASN A 250 -8.84 -4.46 -4.74
CA ASN A 250 -8.29 -5.61 -4.03
C ASN A 250 -7.93 -6.71 -5.05
N ASP A 251 -7.76 -7.95 -4.60
CA ASP A 251 -7.41 -9.10 -5.43
C ASP A 251 -8.41 -9.38 -6.57
N LEU A 252 -9.66 -8.89 -6.48
CA LEU A 252 -10.65 -8.96 -7.56
C LEU A 252 -10.49 -7.85 -8.61
N GLY A 253 -9.50 -6.97 -8.48
CA GLY A 253 -9.34 -5.78 -9.31
C GLY A 253 -10.08 -4.58 -8.75
N LYS A 254 -10.58 -3.72 -9.64
CA LYS A 254 -11.35 -2.54 -9.27
C LYS A 254 -12.70 -2.92 -8.69
N ILE A 255 -12.99 -2.41 -7.49
CA ILE A 255 -14.25 -2.61 -6.76
C ILE A 255 -14.95 -1.26 -6.49
N ASN A 256 -16.19 -1.32 -6.01
CA ASN A 256 -16.92 -0.11 -5.65
C ASN A 256 -16.36 0.49 -4.37
N CYS A 257 -15.96 1.76 -4.42
CA CYS A 257 -15.65 2.52 -3.23
C CYS A 257 -16.91 2.80 -2.39
N PRO A 258 -16.81 2.75 -1.05
CA PRO A 258 -17.89 3.17 -0.17
C PRO A 258 -18.16 4.67 -0.30
N SER A 259 -19.34 5.09 0.15
CA SER A 259 -19.66 6.50 0.33
C SER A 259 -18.98 7.07 1.58
N ASN A 260 -18.82 8.39 1.66
CA ASN A 260 -18.23 9.05 2.83
C ASN A 260 -19.03 8.79 4.12
N GLU A 261 -20.34 8.57 4.01
CA GLU A 261 -21.22 8.22 5.13
C GLU A 261 -20.91 6.86 5.75
N GLU A 262 -20.29 5.97 4.97
CA GLU A 262 -19.88 4.64 5.40
C GLU A 262 -18.47 4.66 6.01
N ILE A 263 -17.76 5.79 6.02
CA ILE A 263 -16.40 5.92 6.53
C ILE A 263 -16.40 6.75 7.81
N ILE A 264 -15.78 6.23 8.87
CA ILE A 264 -15.73 6.88 10.18
C ILE A 264 -15.02 8.23 10.07
N GLY A 265 -15.72 9.29 10.43
CA GLY A 265 -15.20 10.66 10.49
C GLY A 265 -15.23 11.41 9.15
N CYS A 266 -15.74 10.81 8.07
CA CYS A 266 -15.93 11.45 6.77
C CYS A 266 -17.38 11.88 6.49
N GLU A 267 -18.31 11.66 7.42
CA GLU A 267 -19.76 11.83 7.20
C GLU A 267 -20.16 13.24 6.73
N ASN A 268 -19.43 14.27 7.17
CA ASN A 268 -19.75 15.65 6.85
C ASN A 268 -18.96 16.22 5.66
N THR A 269 -18.16 15.39 4.98
CA THR A 269 -17.35 15.83 3.84
C THR A 269 -18.14 15.63 2.55
N GLU A 270 -18.50 16.74 1.88
CA GLU A 270 -19.16 16.69 0.57
C GLU A 270 -18.29 15.95 -0.45
N GLN A 271 -18.81 14.86 -1.00
CA GLN A 271 -18.18 14.21 -2.15
C GLN A 271 -18.26 15.16 -3.35
N LYS A 272 -17.11 15.56 -3.91
CA LYS A 272 -17.08 16.31 -5.17
C LYS A 272 -17.66 15.43 -6.28
N ILE A 273 -18.93 15.66 -6.65
CA ILE A 273 -19.66 14.91 -7.67
C ILE A 273 -19.00 15.14 -9.03
N GLY A 274 -18.41 14.07 -9.59
CA GLY A 274 -17.74 14.12 -10.90
C GLY A 274 -17.02 12.82 -11.26
N ARG A 275 -17.72 11.67 -11.18
CA ARG A 275 -17.21 10.39 -11.69
C ARG A 275 -17.13 10.45 -13.23
N THR A 276 -16.04 10.97 -13.77
CA THR A 276 -15.67 10.74 -15.17
C THR A 276 -14.54 9.73 -15.23
N THR A 277 -14.90 8.52 -15.65
CA THR A 277 -14.01 7.54 -16.26
C THR A 277 -13.34 8.17 -17.48
N GLN A 278 -12.15 8.74 -17.29
CA GLN A 278 -11.21 9.01 -18.37
C GLN A 278 -9.84 8.56 -17.90
N ASP A 279 -9.22 7.69 -18.69
CA ASP A 279 -7.88 7.16 -18.52
C ASP A 279 -6.93 8.18 -17.89
N VAL A 280 -6.54 7.95 -16.63
CA VAL A 280 -5.63 8.81 -15.86
C VAL A 280 -4.17 8.50 -16.21
N GLY A 281 -3.92 8.05 -17.44
CA GLY A 281 -2.57 7.83 -17.97
C GLY A 281 -1.83 9.12 -18.34
N PHE A 282 -2.43 10.31 -18.27
CA PHE A 282 -1.84 11.47 -18.96
C PHE A 282 -2.03 12.89 -18.35
N LYS A 283 -2.38 13.03 -17.06
CA LYS A 283 -2.52 14.39 -16.45
C LYS A 283 -1.70 14.68 -15.19
N ILE A 284 -0.61 13.94 -14.98
CA ILE A 284 0.43 14.26 -14.00
C ILE A 284 1.14 15.60 -14.32
N LYS A 285 1.10 16.09 -15.57
CA LYS A 285 1.94 17.23 -16.00
C LYS A 285 1.60 18.64 -15.45
N ASN A 286 0.43 18.89 -14.86
CA ASN A 286 0.02 20.29 -14.55
C ASN A 286 -0.57 20.56 -13.15
N ILE A 287 -0.74 19.54 -12.29
CA ILE A 287 -1.36 19.73 -10.97
C ILE A 287 -0.31 20.01 -9.87
N PHE A 288 0.91 19.50 -10.03
CA PHE A 288 2.00 19.68 -9.06
C PHE A 288 2.39 21.15 -8.83
N ALA A 289 2.15 22.04 -9.80
CA ALA A 289 2.44 23.47 -9.66
C ALA A 289 1.43 24.25 -8.79
N ARG A 290 0.20 23.74 -8.58
CA ARG A 290 -0.86 24.50 -7.87
C ARG A 290 -1.12 24.05 -6.44
N VAL A 291 -0.79 22.80 -6.08
CA VAL A 291 -0.99 22.30 -4.71
C VAL A 291 0.18 22.69 -3.78
N TYR A 292 1.35 22.99 -4.36
CA TYR A 292 2.57 23.34 -3.63
C TYR A 292 2.45 24.61 -2.75
N ASP A 293 1.59 25.57 -3.11
CA ASP A 293 1.42 26.80 -2.31
C ASP A 293 0.64 26.57 -1.00
N LYS A 294 -0.08 25.45 -0.85
CA LYS A 294 -0.86 25.15 0.38
C LYS A 294 -0.08 24.30 1.38
N ILE A 295 0.64 23.26 0.93
CA ILE A 295 1.30 22.30 1.83
C ILE A 295 2.52 22.92 2.54
N LYS A 296 3.22 23.86 1.88
CA LYS A 296 4.42 24.50 2.46
C LYS A 296 4.12 25.40 3.66
N PHE A 297 2.87 25.84 3.85
CA PHE A 297 2.53 26.75 4.94
C PHE A 297 2.21 26.03 6.27
N GLU A 298 1.93 24.72 6.26
CA GLU A 298 1.50 23.98 7.46
C GLU A 298 2.54 22.99 8.01
N VAL A 299 3.55 22.58 7.22
CA VAL A 299 4.61 21.65 7.68
C VAL A 299 5.83 22.39 8.29
N LEU A 300 5.89 23.71 8.20
CA LEU A 300 6.97 24.54 8.79
C LEU A 300 6.52 25.38 10.00
N ARG A 301 5.53 24.89 10.78
CA ARG A 301 5.19 25.44 12.10
C ARG A 301 5.09 24.36 13.17
#